data_AF-A0A1H3ZQK5-F1
#
_entry.id   AF-A0A1H3ZQK5-F1
#
_cell.length_a   1.000
_cell.length_b   1.000
_cell.length_c   1.000
_cell.angle_alpha   90.00
_cell.angle_beta   90.00
_cell.angle_gamma   90.00
#
_symmetry.space_group_name_H-M   'P 1'
#
loop_
_entity.id
_entity.type
_entity.pdbx_description
1 polymer ?
#
loop_
_entity_poly.entity_id
_entity_poly.type
_entity_poly.pdbx_seq_one_letter_code
_entity_poly.pdbx_strand_id
1 'polypeptide(L)' 'MKITVTRFLDPLSDFGFKHLFGYESNKDVLIDFLNQLFKGRKEIIDLTYSSTEHPGDQKNNKKVFLIYCA' A
#
# COMPACT_ATOMS: atom_id res chain seq x y z
N MET A 1 -13.63 7.89 23.69
CA MET A 1 -13.62 7.54 22.26
C MET A 1 -13.54 6.02 22.16
N LYS A 2 -14.63 5.34 21.78
CA LYS A 2 -14.62 3.87 21.63
C LYS A 2 -13.95 3.54 20.30
N ILE A 3 -12.79 2.89 20.35
CA ILE A 3 -12.17 2.28 19.16
C ILE A 3 -13.02 1.05 18.82
N THR A 4 -13.95 1.20 17.88
CA THR A 4 -14.62 0.03 17.28
C THR A 4 -13.61 -0.63 16.38
N VAL A 5 -12.88 -1.61 16.89
CA VAL A 5 -12.04 -2.47 16.06
C VAL A 5 -12.99 -3.25 15.17
N THR A 6 -13.12 -2.83 13.91
CA THR A 6 -13.78 -3.61 12.87
C THR A 6 -13.04 -4.95 12.81
N ARG A 7 -13.72 -6.04 13.17
CA ARG A 7 -13.10 -7.38 13.32
C ARG A 7 -12.42 -7.86 12.03
N PHE A 8 -12.85 -7.34 10.88
CA PHE A 8 -12.37 -7.71 9.56
C PHE A 8 -12.03 -6.46 8.75
N LEU A 9 -10.94 -6.54 8.00
CA LEU A 9 -10.55 -5.57 6.98
C LEU A 9 -10.92 -6.15 5.62
N ASP A 10 -11.54 -5.34 4.78
CA ASP A 10 -11.72 -5.66 3.37
C ASP A 10 -10.47 -5.21 2.59
N PRO A 11 -9.60 -6.13 2.15
CA PRO A 11 -8.38 -5.79 1.41
C PRO A 11 -8.66 -5.15 0.05
N LEU A 12 -9.88 -5.28 -0.48
CA LEU A 12 -10.29 -4.67 -1.75
C LEU A 12 -10.76 -3.21 -1.55
N SER A 13 -11.06 -2.81 -0.32
CA SER A 13 -11.37 -1.42 0.00
C SER A 13 -10.09 -0.58 0.04
N ASP A 14 -10.19 0.70 -0.34
CA ASP A 14 -9.08 1.66 -0.25
C ASP A 14 -8.49 1.73 1.18
N PHE A 15 -9.36 1.71 2.19
CA PHE A 15 -8.96 1.71 3.60
C PHE A 15 -8.19 0.43 3.97
N GLY A 16 -8.72 -0.75 3.64
CA GLY A 16 -8.08 -2.02 3.97
C GLY A 16 -6.77 -2.21 3.23
N PHE A 17 -6.72 -1.84 1.94
CA PHE A 17 -5.49 -1.89 1.16
C PHE A 17 -4.42 -0.99 1.76
N LYS A 18 -4.74 0.27 2.10
CA LYS A 18 -3.80 1.19 2.77
C LYS A 18 -3.41 0.71 4.15
N HIS A 19 -4.33 0.10 4.89
CA HIS A 19 -4.04 -0.41 6.22
C HIS A 19 -3.06 -1.59 6.16
N LEU A 20 -3.19 -2.45 5.15
CA LEU A 20 -2.33 -3.60 4.95
C LEU A 20 -0.97 -3.23 4.36
N PHE A 21 -0.95 -2.36 3.34
CA PHE A 21 0.23 -2.14 2.51
C PHE A 21 0.76 -0.70 2.53
N GLY A 22 0.09 0.24 3.21
CA GLY A 22 0.42 1.67 3.17
C GLY A 22 1.35 2.16 4.29
N TYR A 23 1.83 1.26 5.15
CA TYR A 23 2.79 1.57 6.21
C TYR A 23 4.17 1.01 5.86
N GLU A 24 5.24 1.77 6.13
CA GLU A 24 6.63 1.35 5.93
C GLU A 24 6.96 0.02 6.64
N SER A 25 6.35 -0.23 7.80
CA SER A 25 6.53 -1.48 8.55
C SER A 25 5.99 -2.71 7.83
N ASN A 26 5.11 -2.53 6.85
CA ASN A 26 4.45 -3.62 6.11
C ASN A 26 4.95 -3.68 4.65
N LYS A 27 6.07 -3.04 4.36
CA LYS A 27 6.65 -2.93 3.04
C LYS A 27 7.07 -4.29 2.47
N ASP A 28 7.63 -5.15 3.33
CA ASP A 28 7.96 -6.54 3.06
C ASP A 28 6.74 -7.34 2.61
N VAL A 29 5.58 -7.15 3.25
CA VAL A 29 4.32 -7.80 2.87
C VAL A 29 3.89 -7.38 1.47
N LEU A 30 4.05 -6.09 1.13
CA LEU A 30 3.72 -5.60 -0.21
C LEU A 30 4.69 -6.13 -1.27
N ILE A 31 5.98 -6.22 -0.96
CA ILE A 31 6.99 -6.81 -1.86
C ILE A 31 6.64 -8.26 -2.15
N ASP A 32 6.38 -9.07 -1.12
CA ASP A 32 6.06 -10.49 -1.30
C ASP A 32 4.77 -10.68 -2.11
N PHE A 33 3.71 -9.91 -1.80
CA PHE A 33 2.46 -9.93 -2.55
C PHE A 33 2.67 -9.65 -4.04
N LEU A 34 3.43 -8.60 -4.38
CA LEU A 34 3.70 -8.24 -5.76
C LEU A 34 4.61 -9.27 -6.45
N ASN A 35 5.59 -9.84 -5.75
CA ASN A 35 6.44 -10.90 -6.28
C ASN A 35 5.65 -12.17 -6.60
N GLN A 36 4.68 -12.53 -5.77
CA GLN A 36 3.76 -13.61 -6.09
C GLN A 36 2.91 -13.29 -7.33
N LEU A 37 2.44 -12.04 -7.45
CA LEU A 37 1.65 -11.60 -8.61
C LEU A 37 2.46 -11.59 -9.93
N PHE A 38 3.75 -11.22 -9.86
CA PHE A 38 4.65 -11.12 -11.02
C PHE A 38 5.55 -12.33 -11.22
N LYS A 39 5.31 -13.43 -10.51
CA LYS A 39 6.15 -14.64 -10.53
C LYS A 39 6.47 -15.08 -11.96
N GLY A 40 7.76 -15.27 -12.23
CA GLY A 40 8.28 -15.68 -13.54
C GLY A 40 8.40 -14.55 -14.58
N ARG A 41 8.08 -13.30 -14.21
CA ARG A 41 8.29 -12.11 -15.06
C ARG A 41 9.28 -11.14 -14.46
N LYS A 42 9.13 -10.84 -13.16
CA LYS A 42 9.94 -9.85 -12.44
C LYS A 42 10.11 -10.26 -10.98
N GLU A 43 11.19 -9.78 -10.38
CA GLU A 43 11.45 -9.84 -8.94
C GLU A 43 11.66 -8.41 -8.44
N ILE A 44 10.90 -8.05 -7.42
CA ILE A 44 10.93 -6.77 -6.73
C ILE A 44 11.78 -6.97 -5.48
N ILE A 45 12.92 -6.28 -5.42
CA ILE A 45 13.83 -6.32 -4.27
C ILE A 45 13.54 -5.23 -3.24
N ASP A 46 13.01 -4.09 -3.70
CA ASP A 46 12.72 -2.94 -2.88
C ASP A 46 11.61 -2.09 -3.50
N LEU A 47 10.94 -1.29 -2.67
CA LEU A 47 9.89 -0.36 -3.07
C LEU A 47 10.16 0.99 -2.42
N THR A 48 9.68 2.09 -2.98
CA THR A 48 9.68 3.37 -2.24
C THR A 48 8.27 3.91 -2.23
N TYR A 49 7.75 4.20 -1.03
CA TYR A 49 6.48 4.89 -0.90
C TYR A 49 6.67 6.35 -1.31
N SER A 50 5.93 6.78 -2.32
CA SER A 50 5.92 8.18 -2.73
C SER A 50 4.85 8.96 -1.95
N SER A 51 5.25 10.07 -1.34
CA SER A 51 4.31 11.01 -0.72
C SER A 51 3.52 11.75 -1.79
N THR A 52 2.20 11.55 -1.84
CA THR A 52 1.31 12.26 -2.77
C THR A 52 0.91 13.63 -2.28
N GLU A 53 1.88 14.43 -1.84
CA GLU A 53 1.66 15.84 -1.55
C GLU A 53 1.73 16.64 -2.86
N HIS A 54 0.82 16.34 -3.79
CA HIS A 54 0.47 17.34 -4.80
C HIS A 54 -0.52 18.30 -4.14
N PRO A 55 -0.23 19.62 -4.04
CA PRO A 55 -1.19 20.62 -3.59
C PRO A 55 -2.25 20.80 -4.69
N GLY A 56 -3.15 19.83 -4.78
CA GLY A 56 -4.24 19.75 -5.75
C GLY A 56 -5.52 19.34 -5.05
N ASP A 57 -6.05 20.26 -4.26
CA ASP A 57 -7.46 20.50 -3.92
C ASP A 57 -8.46 19.34 -3.74
N GLN A 58 -8.04 18.17 -3.26
CA GLN A 58 -8.96 17.09 -2.87
C GLN A 58 -8.52 16.51 -1.52
N LYS A 59 -9.12 17.02 -0.45
CA LYS A 59 -9.09 16.38 0.88
C LYS A 59 -9.50 14.92 0.71
N ASN A 60 -8.64 13.99 1.14
CA ASN A 60 -8.93 12.59 1.50
C ASN A 60 -8.34 11.45 0.64
N ASN A 61 -7.61 11.70 -0.45
CA ASN A 61 -7.00 10.61 -1.23
C ASN A 61 -5.47 10.59 -1.16
N LYS A 62 -4.91 9.99 -0.09
CA LYS A 62 -3.51 9.52 -0.10
C LYS A 62 -3.43 8.42 -1.16
N LYS A 63 -2.90 8.69 -2.36
CA LYS A 63 -2.68 7.66 -3.36
C LYS A 63 -1.35 6.98 -3.03
N VAL A 64 -1.32 5.66 -2.92
CA VAL A 64 -0.03 4.95 -2.77
C VAL A 64 0.52 4.76 -4.17
N PHE A 65 1.52 5.54 -4.56
CA PHE A 65 2.27 5.27 -5.80
C PHE A 65 3.45 4.36 -5.47
N LEU A 66 3.55 3.25 -6.20
CA LEU A 66 4.62 2.29 -6.11
C LEU A 66 5.69 2.67 -7.13
N ILE A 67 6.82 3.18 -6.67
CA ILE A 67 8.01 3.34 -7.50
C ILE A 67 8.78 2.03 -7.41
N TYR A 68 8.86 1.33 -8.54
CA TYR A 68 9.63 0.11 -8.73
C TYR A 68 11.07 0.47 -9.11
N CYS A 69 12.05 -0.06 -8.38
CA CYS A 69 13.44 -0.08 -8.80
C CYS A 69 13.78 -1.50 -9.27
N ALA A 70 14.34 -1.62 -10.47
CA ALA A 70 14.78 -2.88 -11.07
C ALA A 70 16.24 -3.16 -10.73
#